data_AF-A0A7C3LM12-F1
#
_entry.id   AF-A0A7C3LM12-F1
#
_cell.length_a   1.000
_cell.length_b   1.000
_cell.length_c   1.000
_cell.angle_alpha   90.00
_cell.angle_beta   90.00
_cell.angle_gamma   90.00
#
_symmetry.space_group_name_H-M   'P 1'
#
loop_
_entity.id
_entity.type
_entity.pdbx_description
1 polymer ?
#
loop_
_entity_poly.entity_id
_entity_poly.type
_entity_poly.pdbx_seq_one_letter_code
_entity_poly.pdbx_strand_id
1 'polypeptide(L)'
;MNTTYSKFRVTSIYQNKPIAFIAVILSFWMLNHCASASVREKNEAGTLNLTFSHGIRKHLVMAEKETYTEEEIPLILDRFRNASSEVCKMVHKKIKYNSEKVYQYINKDSFSAPPFKTWDTPLPKLIAGCWNFFKLNDIRPDIDFKLVSKLYPAHKKECFSVGFMQPYIMHAVLGCEKVVMLDIDWRIMDGHYQLLTQFKNKAMTDKSMIDASIPKLKIGWIARFDNKPMEESVVPAMDHICFKHRQKECYEYLSTFQNTFSLVKEFELQVSHLHGSKFNFIKERMPVIFLSNAIEDLYTSRDQFMELMDRTANALPAGSSALFIHHTAGRPQFGIYELVKKVDSFEILTICKDPYMSSPVGEAYPYRTHFEKITKTKNPPQCSNHPLLKE
;
A
#
# COMPACT_ATOMS: atom_id res chain seq x y z
N MET A 1 26.51 41.53 112.90
CA MET A 1 25.47 42.38 112.28
C MET A 1 25.61 42.33 110.76
N ASN A 2 24.47 42.41 110.07
CA ASN A 2 24.24 42.81 108.67
C ASN A 2 24.16 41.78 107.51
N THR A 3 22.89 41.52 107.13
CA THR A 3 22.23 41.60 105.79
C THR A 3 22.52 40.66 104.62
N THR A 4 21.45 40.53 103.81
CA THR A 4 20.94 39.49 102.91
C THR A 4 20.98 39.87 101.40
N TYR A 5 20.63 38.90 100.50
CA TYR A 5 19.93 38.94 99.17
C TYR A 5 20.59 37.95 98.17
N SER A 6 19.98 37.28 97.18
CA SER A 6 18.64 37.16 96.57
C SER A 6 18.54 35.83 95.75
N LYS A 7 17.32 35.42 95.35
CA LYS A 7 16.97 34.25 94.50
C LYS A 7 16.49 34.70 93.11
N PHE A 8 16.64 33.89 92.06
CA PHE A 8 15.75 33.89 90.88
C PHE A 8 15.62 32.50 90.22
N ARG A 9 14.50 32.30 89.52
CA ARG A 9 13.87 31.06 89.00
C ARG A 9 13.31 31.35 87.58
N VAL A 10 12.76 30.31 86.90
CA VAL A 10 11.75 30.31 85.78
C VAL A 10 12.33 30.05 84.36
N THR A 11 12.26 28.84 83.74
CA THR A 11 11.23 28.17 82.85
C THR A 11 11.04 28.82 81.45
N SER A 12 10.60 28.23 80.33
CA SER A 12 10.45 26.89 79.68
C SER A 12 9.69 27.08 78.33
N ILE A 13 9.72 26.09 77.41
CA ILE A 13 8.72 25.75 76.32
C ILE A 13 8.83 26.58 75.00
N TYR A 14 9.24 26.07 73.82
CA TYR A 14 8.76 25.02 72.86
C TYR A 14 7.99 25.60 71.65
N GLN A 15 8.46 25.34 70.42
CA GLN A 15 7.73 24.74 69.26
C GLN A 15 8.05 25.29 67.84
N ASN A 16 8.47 24.34 66.98
CA ASN A 16 8.10 24.10 65.58
C ASN A 16 8.49 25.07 64.44
N LYS A 17 9.34 24.60 63.51
CA LYS A 17 8.95 24.01 62.20
C LYS A 17 10.17 23.83 61.27
N PRO A 18 10.53 22.60 60.84
CA PRO A 18 11.29 22.37 59.61
C PRO A 18 10.39 21.66 58.58
N ILE A 19 9.28 22.30 58.20
CA ILE A 19 8.38 21.76 57.15
C ILE A 19 8.50 22.56 55.84
N ALA A 20 8.98 23.81 55.91
CA ALA A 20 9.09 24.66 54.72
C ALA A 20 10.23 24.24 53.76
N PHE A 21 11.33 23.66 54.27
CA PHE A 21 12.50 23.36 53.43
C PHE A 21 12.36 22.04 52.65
N ILE A 22 11.65 21.06 53.21
CA ILE A 22 11.38 19.78 52.55
C ILE A 22 10.30 19.93 51.48
N ALA A 23 9.31 20.83 51.68
CA ALA A 23 8.28 21.11 50.69
C ALA A 23 8.82 21.79 49.42
N VAL A 24 9.87 22.62 49.53
CA VAL A 24 10.50 23.29 48.37
C VAL A 24 11.34 22.31 47.54
N ILE A 25 12.01 21.34 48.18
CA ILE A 25 12.80 20.33 47.47
C ILE A 25 11.90 19.26 46.83
N LEU A 26 10.82 18.84 47.50
CA LEU A 26 9.81 17.93 46.91
C LEU A 26 9.00 18.58 45.78
N SER A 27 8.73 19.90 45.84
CA SER A 27 8.08 20.60 44.73
C SER A 27 9.01 20.79 43.54
N PHE A 28 10.32 21.00 43.74
CA PHE A 28 11.28 21.02 42.61
C PHE A 28 11.48 19.63 41.99
N TRP A 29 11.44 18.55 42.78
CA TRP A 29 11.49 17.18 42.26
C TRP A 29 10.18 16.77 41.57
N MET A 30 9.01 17.14 42.12
CA MET A 30 7.73 16.89 41.47
C MET A 30 7.49 17.78 40.23
N LEU A 31 8.01 19.01 40.19
CA LEU A 31 7.91 19.87 39.00
C LEU A 31 8.88 19.44 37.90
N ASN A 32 10.04 18.86 38.24
CA ASN A 32 10.94 18.23 37.25
C ASN A 32 10.52 16.79 36.85
N HIS A 33 9.67 16.10 37.61
CA HIS A 33 9.06 14.83 37.20
C HIS A 33 7.67 14.97 36.55
N CYS A 34 7.00 16.12 36.69
CA CYS A 34 5.81 16.47 35.90
C CYS A 34 6.13 17.23 34.61
N ALA A 35 7.38 17.66 34.40
CA ALA A 35 7.87 18.19 33.11
C ALA A 35 8.33 17.09 32.13
N SER A 36 8.17 15.81 32.50
CA SER A 36 8.02 14.69 31.57
C SER A 36 6.54 14.44 31.26
N ALA A 37 5.75 15.52 31.13
CA ALA A 37 4.60 15.48 30.26
C ALA A 37 5.15 15.19 28.87
N SER A 38 4.91 13.96 28.41
CA SER A 38 5.23 13.47 27.09
C SER A 38 5.20 14.62 26.09
N VAL A 39 6.38 15.03 25.61
CA VAL A 39 6.46 15.40 24.20
C VAL A 39 6.01 14.12 23.51
N ARG A 40 4.70 14.00 23.28
CA ARG A 40 4.20 13.20 22.18
C ARG A 40 4.98 13.77 21.02
N GLU A 41 6.06 13.10 20.64
CA GLU A 41 6.52 13.16 19.27
C GLU A 41 5.22 13.14 18.47
N LYS A 42 4.97 14.23 17.75
CA LYS A 42 4.01 14.14 16.66
C LYS A 42 4.51 12.92 15.90
N ASN A 43 3.77 11.81 15.99
CA ASN A 43 3.97 10.67 15.11
C ASN A 43 3.64 11.23 13.73
N GLU A 44 4.59 11.94 13.15
CA GLU A 44 4.52 12.43 11.79
C GLU A 44 4.43 11.17 10.95
N ALA A 45 3.29 11.04 10.28
CA ALA A 45 3.07 9.94 9.36
C ALA A 45 4.27 9.86 8.40
N GLY A 46 4.64 8.64 8.01
CA GLY A 46 5.71 8.43 7.06
C GLY A 46 5.59 9.31 5.80
N THR A 47 6.74 9.61 5.19
CA THR A 47 6.80 10.41 3.96
C THR A 47 5.95 9.78 2.85
N LEU A 48 5.37 10.60 1.98
CA LEU A 48 4.56 10.15 0.84
C LEU A 48 5.06 10.76 -0.46
N ASN A 49 5.35 9.92 -1.45
CA ASN A 49 5.70 10.35 -2.80
C ASN A 49 4.81 9.67 -3.85
N LEU A 50 4.59 10.34 -4.97
CA LEU A 50 3.99 9.77 -6.18
C LEU A 50 5.03 9.72 -7.29
N THR A 51 5.25 8.55 -7.86
CA THR A 51 6.19 8.35 -8.95
C THR A 51 5.49 7.85 -10.21
N PHE A 52 5.94 8.35 -11.38
CA PHE A 52 5.52 7.87 -12.68
C PHE A 52 6.73 7.29 -13.40
N SER A 53 6.67 5.99 -13.72
CA SER A 53 7.76 5.35 -14.47
C SER A 53 7.92 5.97 -15.86
N HIS A 54 9.14 5.88 -16.41
CA HIS A 54 9.41 6.33 -17.78
C HIS A 54 8.44 5.73 -18.81
N GLY A 55 8.11 4.43 -18.65
CA GLY A 55 7.18 3.71 -19.52
C GLY A 55 5.75 4.28 -19.51
N ILE A 56 5.31 4.88 -18.40
CA ILE A 56 4.01 5.56 -18.32
C ILE A 56 4.11 7.02 -18.78
N ARG A 57 5.17 7.73 -18.38
CA ARG A 57 5.37 9.15 -18.72
C ARG A 57 5.43 9.42 -20.22
N LYS A 58 5.96 8.48 -21.00
CA LYS A 58 5.96 8.60 -22.47
C LYS A 58 4.54 8.67 -23.07
N HIS A 59 3.52 8.22 -22.34
CA HIS A 59 2.13 8.23 -22.79
C HIS A 59 1.33 9.41 -22.25
N LEU A 60 1.54 9.84 -21.01
CA LEU A 60 0.73 10.85 -20.34
C LEU A 60 1.39 12.24 -20.41
N VAL A 61 0.77 13.18 -21.13
CA VAL A 61 1.30 14.53 -21.37
C VAL A 61 1.59 15.28 -20.06
N MET A 62 0.73 15.12 -19.06
CA MET A 62 0.82 15.84 -17.79
C MET A 62 1.80 15.21 -16.78
N ALA A 63 2.33 14.01 -17.05
CA ALA A 63 3.32 13.35 -16.19
C ALA A 63 4.73 13.93 -16.46
N GLU A 64 4.88 15.22 -16.17
CA GLU A 64 6.04 16.06 -16.45
C GLU A 64 7.28 15.67 -15.62
N LYS A 65 7.08 15.19 -14.40
CA LYS A 65 8.14 14.77 -13.48
C LYS A 65 8.08 13.27 -13.23
N GLU A 66 9.22 12.71 -12.83
CA GLU A 66 9.27 11.32 -12.40
C GLU A 66 8.71 11.14 -11.00
N THR A 67 8.99 12.08 -10.09
CA THR A 67 8.57 12.04 -8.68
C THR A 67 7.92 13.37 -8.32
N TYR A 68 6.80 13.28 -7.60
CA TYR A 68 6.06 14.40 -7.03
C TYR A 68 6.04 14.25 -5.50
N THR A 69 6.32 15.34 -4.78
CA THR A 69 6.28 15.36 -3.31
C THR A 69 4.83 15.34 -2.81
N GLU A 70 4.64 15.04 -1.52
CA GLU A 70 3.30 15.00 -0.91
C GLU A 70 2.47 16.26 -1.19
N GLU A 71 3.09 17.45 -1.16
CA GLU A 71 2.44 18.73 -1.41
C GLU A 71 2.00 18.91 -2.88
N GLU A 72 2.72 18.29 -3.82
CA GLU A 72 2.43 18.36 -5.25
C GLU A 72 1.35 17.36 -5.70
N ILE A 73 1.21 16.23 -4.99
CA ILE A 73 0.29 15.13 -5.32
C ILE A 73 -1.16 15.59 -5.58
N PRO A 74 -1.82 16.35 -4.68
CA PRO A 74 -3.21 16.73 -4.90
C PRO A 74 -3.41 17.58 -6.16
N LEU A 75 -2.45 18.45 -6.50
CA LEU A 75 -2.51 19.28 -7.70
C LEU A 75 -2.40 18.44 -8.98
N ILE A 76 -1.41 17.54 -9.06
CA ILE A 76 -1.21 16.72 -10.25
C ILE A 76 -2.37 15.73 -10.46
N LEU A 77 -2.86 15.08 -9.39
CA LEU A 77 -4.00 14.18 -9.48
C LEU A 77 -5.30 14.90 -9.88
N ASP A 78 -5.50 16.15 -9.45
CA ASP A 78 -6.65 16.93 -9.89
C ASP A 78 -6.60 17.27 -11.39
N ARG A 79 -5.43 17.66 -11.90
CA ARG A 79 -5.20 17.84 -13.34
C ARG A 79 -5.56 16.57 -14.12
N PHE A 80 -5.09 15.41 -13.64
CA PHE A 80 -5.41 14.11 -14.25
C PHE A 80 -6.92 13.81 -14.23
N ARG A 81 -7.62 14.02 -13.11
CA ARG A 81 -9.07 13.84 -13.02
C ARG A 81 -9.83 14.69 -14.03
N ASN A 82 -9.50 15.98 -14.12
CA ASN A 82 -10.20 16.93 -14.97
C ASN A 82 -9.99 16.61 -16.46
N ALA A 83 -8.74 16.37 -16.88
CA ALA A 83 -8.45 16.09 -18.28
C ALA A 83 -8.92 14.70 -18.74
N SER A 84 -8.82 13.68 -17.87
CA SER A 84 -9.20 12.31 -18.24
C SER A 84 -10.71 12.13 -18.44
N SER A 85 -11.57 12.86 -17.71
CA SER A 85 -13.03 12.66 -17.76
C SER A 85 -13.58 12.79 -19.18
N GLU A 86 -13.15 13.81 -19.93
CA GLU A 86 -13.60 14.00 -21.30
C GLU A 86 -13.04 12.91 -22.25
N VAL A 87 -11.76 12.55 -22.09
CA VAL A 87 -11.14 11.46 -22.86
C VAL A 87 -11.85 10.14 -22.62
N CYS A 88 -12.18 9.81 -21.37
CA CYS A 88 -12.89 8.58 -21.04
C CYS A 88 -14.31 8.54 -21.63
N LYS A 89 -15.01 9.69 -21.73
CA LYS A 89 -16.28 9.78 -22.47
C LYS A 89 -16.11 9.43 -23.94
N MET A 90 -15.02 9.86 -24.58
CA MET A 90 -14.72 9.53 -25.98
C MET A 90 -14.36 8.05 -26.15
N VAL A 91 -13.49 7.51 -25.28
CA VAL A 91 -13.05 6.11 -25.29
C VAL A 91 -14.23 5.15 -25.13
N HIS A 92 -15.19 5.51 -24.27
CA HIS A 92 -16.42 4.73 -24.06
C HIS A 92 -17.58 5.14 -24.97
N LYS A 93 -17.31 5.91 -26.05
CA LYS A 93 -18.27 6.31 -27.08
C LYS A 93 -19.52 7.05 -26.55
N LYS A 94 -19.41 7.68 -25.38
CA LYS A 94 -20.47 8.54 -24.80
C LYS A 94 -20.56 9.90 -25.50
N ILE A 95 -19.46 10.34 -26.12
CA ILE A 95 -19.38 11.55 -26.96
C ILE A 95 -18.55 11.27 -28.22
N LYS A 96 -18.60 12.18 -29.20
CA LYS A 96 -17.80 12.09 -30.43
C LYS A 96 -16.30 12.19 -30.11
N TYR A 97 -15.51 11.33 -30.72
CA TYR A 97 -14.04 11.36 -30.61
C TYR A 97 -13.47 12.67 -31.17
N ASN A 98 -12.62 13.33 -30.39
CA ASN A 98 -11.86 14.51 -30.79
C ASN A 98 -10.37 14.27 -30.51
N SER A 99 -9.58 14.14 -31.57
CA SER A 99 -8.14 13.85 -31.46
C SER A 99 -7.35 14.96 -30.79
N GLU A 100 -7.71 16.23 -30.99
CA GLU A 100 -6.99 17.37 -30.40
C GLU A 100 -7.08 17.33 -28.87
N LYS A 101 -8.27 17.08 -28.34
CA LYS A 101 -8.50 16.93 -26.89
C LYS A 101 -7.81 15.70 -26.32
N VAL A 102 -7.82 14.58 -27.07
CA VAL A 102 -7.07 13.38 -26.66
C VAL A 102 -5.57 13.66 -26.63
N TYR A 103 -5.03 14.41 -27.59
CA TYR A 103 -3.59 14.72 -27.64
C TYR A 103 -3.11 15.71 -26.59
N GLN A 104 -4.01 16.44 -25.94
CA GLN A 104 -3.70 17.23 -24.75
C GLN A 104 -3.50 16.35 -23.49
N TYR A 105 -3.96 15.09 -23.55
CA TYR A 105 -3.92 14.15 -22.43
C TYR A 105 -2.94 12.98 -22.67
N ILE A 106 -2.99 12.37 -23.85
CA ILE A 106 -2.14 11.28 -24.32
C ILE A 106 -1.19 11.79 -25.40
N ASN A 107 0.12 11.52 -25.27
CA ASN A 107 1.10 11.87 -26.29
C ASN A 107 0.72 11.27 -27.65
N LYS A 108 0.68 12.10 -28.69
CA LYS A 108 0.29 11.71 -30.06
C LYS A 108 1.06 10.51 -30.58
N ASP A 109 2.36 10.43 -30.29
CA ASP A 109 3.23 9.34 -30.74
C ASP A 109 2.84 7.98 -30.15
N SER A 110 2.10 7.95 -29.02
CA SER A 110 1.57 6.72 -28.43
C SER A 110 0.66 5.96 -29.39
N PHE A 111 -0.03 6.65 -30.30
CA PHE A 111 -0.97 6.02 -31.25
C PHE A 111 -0.27 5.36 -32.44
N SER A 112 1.06 5.49 -32.56
CA SER A 112 1.85 4.84 -33.62
C SER A 112 2.13 3.35 -33.35
N ALA A 113 2.04 2.92 -32.09
CA ALA A 113 2.41 1.57 -31.66
C ALA A 113 1.50 1.07 -30.52
N PRO A 114 1.46 -0.26 -30.25
CA PRO A 114 0.83 -0.78 -29.04
C PRO A 114 1.42 -0.12 -27.76
N PRO A 115 0.62 0.03 -26.68
CA PRO A 115 -0.75 -0.45 -26.56
C PRO A 115 -1.81 0.53 -27.09
N PHE A 116 -1.44 1.77 -27.42
CA PHE A 116 -2.37 2.85 -27.80
C PHE A 116 -2.71 2.91 -29.29
N LYS A 117 -2.16 2.03 -30.14
CA LYS A 117 -2.53 1.94 -31.57
C LYS A 117 -4.05 1.93 -31.78
N THR A 118 -4.79 1.24 -30.90
CA THR A 118 -6.25 1.36 -30.79
C THR A 118 -6.67 1.37 -29.32
N TRP A 119 -7.92 1.76 -29.05
CA TRP A 119 -8.53 1.69 -27.71
C TRP A 119 -9.18 0.33 -27.42
N ASP A 120 -9.04 -0.65 -28.29
CA ASP A 120 -9.82 -1.89 -28.20
C ASP A 120 -9.35 -2.78 -27.04
N THR A 121 -8.08 -2.65 -26.64
CA THR A 121 -7.50 -3.43 -25.54
C THR A 121 -7.68 -2.76 -24.17
N PRO A 122 -7.57 -3.51 -23.05
CA PRO A 122 -7.67 -2.94 -21.70
C PRO A 122 -6.53 -1.98 -21.33
N LEU A 123 -5.30 -2.30 -21.72
CA LEU A 123 -4.09 -1.57 -21.30
C LEU A 123 -4.09 -0.05 -21.57
N PRO A 124 -4.43 0.45 -22.78
CA PRO A 124 -4.47 1.90 -23.01
C PRO A 124 -5.57 2.59 -22.19
N LYS A 125 -6.69 1.89 -21.91
CA LYS A 125 -7.77 2.40 -21.07
C LYS A 125 -7.34 2.50 -19.60
N LEU A 126 -6.57 1.53 -19.10
CA LEU A 126 -6.00 1.53 -17.75
C LEU A 126 -4.99 2.68 -17.59
N ILE A 127 -4.04 2.83 -18.52
CA ILE A 127 -3.07 3.94 -18.49
C ILE A 127 -3.77 5.30 -18.52
N ALA A 128 -4.85 5.44 -19.28
CA ALA A 128 -5.67 6.65 -19.34
C ALA A 128 -6.59 6.86 -18.11
N GLY A 129 -6.63 5.92 -17.16
CA GLY A 129 -7.55 5.94 -16.01
C GLY A 129 -9.02 5.83 -16.40
N CYS A 130 -9.33 5.24 -17.56
CA CYS A 130 -10.69 5.11 -18.07
C CYS A 130 -11.34 3.76 -17.76
N TRP A 131 -10.63 2.84 -17.10
CA TRP A 131 -11.14 1.54 -16.74
C TRP A 131 -10.44 1.05 -15.47
N ASN A 132 -11.08 1.23 -14.30
CA ASN A 132 -10.39 1.14 -13.01
C ASN A 132 -11.02 0.08 -12.10
N PHE A 133 -10.19 -0.71 -11.40
CA PHE A 133 -10.62 -1.82 -10.54
C PHE A 133 -10.41 -1.49 -9.05
N PHE A 134 -11.38 -0.83 -8.42
CA PHE A 134 -11.31 -0.50 -6.98
C PHE A 134 -11.69 -1.68 -6.07
N LYS A 135 -12.47 -2.63 -6.57
CA LYS A 135 -12.95 -3.76 -5.78
C LYS A 135 -11.83 -4.76 -5.56
N LEU A 136 -11.61 -5.15 -4.31
CA LEU A 136 -10.82 -6.32 -3.96
C LEU A 136 -11.33 -7.54 -4.71
N ASN A 137 -10.58 -7.98 -5.72
CA ASN A 137 -10.90 -9.10 -6.58
C ASN A 137 -10.22 -10.40 -6.13
N ASP A 138 -9.18 -10.32 -5.30
CA ASP A 138 -8.51 -11.48 -4.70
C ASP A 138 -9.36 -12.10 -3.58
N ILE A 139 -9.59 -13.41 -3.62
CA ILE A 139 -10.34 -14.09 -2.55
C ILE A 139 -9.35 -14.51 -1.46
N ARG A 140 -9.49 -13.94 -0.27
CA ARG A 140 -8.65 -14.28 0.91
C ARG A 140 -7.14 -13.99 0.70
N PRO A 141 -6.71 -12.83 0.17
CA PRO A 141 -5.28 -12.49 0.10
C PRO A 141 -4.63 -12.42 1.48
N ASP A 142 -5.43 -12.30 2.55
CA ASP A 142 -4.95 -12.39 3.93
C ASP A 142 -4.28 -13.72 4.25
N ILE A 143 -4.68 -14.82 3.61
CA ILE A 143 -4.07 -16.13 3.81
C ILE A 143 -2.65 -16.14 3.27
N ASP A 144 -2.43 -15.53 2.09
CA ASP A 144 -1.13 -15.41 1.45
C ASP A 144 -0.13 -14.71 2.39
N PHE A 145 -0.55 -13.57 2.95
CA PHE A 145 0.27 -12.78 3.86
C PHE A 145 0.49 -13.49 5.20
N LYS A 146 -0.51 -14.19 5.73
CA LYS A 146 -0.36 -15.00 6.96
C LYS A 146 0.67 -16.10 6.75
N LEU A 147 0.66 -16.78 5.59
CA LEU A 147 1.66 -17.79 5.28
C LEU A 147 3.06 -17.18 5.22
N VAL A 148 3.24 -16.04 4.54
CA VAL A 148 4.54 -15.32 4.53
C VAL A 148 5.00 -14.94 5.94
N SER A 149 4.10 -14.43 6.77
CA SER A 149 4.41 -14.07 8.17
C SER A 149 4.93 -15.26 8.96
N LYS A 150 4.33 -16.45 8.78
CA LYS A 150 4.74 -17.69 9.45
C LYS A 150 6.00 -18.33 8.86
N LEU A 151 6.23 -18.22 7.56
CA LEU A 151 7.43 -18.73 6.90
C LEU A 151 8.68 -17.91 7.25
N TYR A 152 8.53 -16.60 7.40
CA TYR A 152 9.64 -15.67 7.62
C TYR A 152 9.38 -14.76 8.83
N PRO A 153 9.18 -15.30 10.06
CA PRO A 153 8.73 -14.52 11.21
C PRO A 153 9.78 -13.51 11.69
N ALA A 154 11.06 -13.84 11.60
CA ALA A 154 12.17 -13.01 12.09
C ALA A 154 12.50 -11.80 11.19
N HIS A 155 12.01 -11.77 9.94
CA HIS A 155 12.35 -10.71 9.01
C HIS A 155 11.46 -9.48 9.21
N LYS A 156 12.04 -8.28 9.11
CA LYS A 156 11.26 -7.06 8.86
C LYS A 156 10.90 -6.99 7.38
N LYS A 157 9.66 -6.56 7.07
CA LYS A 157 9.12 -6.58 5.71
C LYS A 157 8.99 -5.16 5.12
N GLU A 158 9.22 -5.08 3.82
CA GLU A 158 8.81 -3.96 2.97
C GLU A 158 7.80 -4.48 1.97
N CYS A 159 6.69 -3.78 1.81
CA CYS A 159 5.52 -4.32 1.13
C CYS A 159 5.25 -3.53 -0.14
N PHE A 160 5.23 -4.24 -1.26
CA PHE A 160 4.92 -3.72 -2.58
C PHE A 160 3.66 -4.45 -3.03
N SER A 161 2.62 -3.75 -3.43
CA SER A 161 1.35 -4.41 -3.74
C SER A 161 0.64 -3.76 -4.91
N VAL A 162 0.17 -4.62 -5.81
CA VAL A 162 -0.77 -4.29 -6.87
C VAL A 162 -2.20 -4.41 -6.37
N GLY A 163 -3.03 -3.42 -6.69
CA GLY A 163 -4.45 -3.38 -6.37
C GLY A 163 -4.81 -2.42 -5.22
N PHE A 164 -6.12 -2.19 -5.06
CA PHE A 164 -6.63 -1.12 -4.22
C PHE A 164 -6.69 -1.43 -2.72
N MET A 165 -7.15 -2.60 -2.31
CA MET A 165 -7.30 -2.96 -0.89
C MET A 165 -6.11 -3.74 -0.34
N GLN A 166 -5.37 -4.40 -1.23
CA GLN A 166 -4.31 -5.35 -0.94
C GLN A 166 -3.16 -4.74 -0.13
N PRO A 167 -2.66 -3.51 -0.40
CA PRO A 167 -1.60 -2.90 0.43
C PRO A 167 -1.99 -2.76 1.91
N TYR A 168 -3.27 -2.46 2.19
CA TYR A 168 -3.75 -2.26 3.56
C TYR A 168 -3.86 -3.58 4.32
N ILE A 169 -4.38 -4.62 3.66
CA ILE A 169 -4.44 -5.98 4.22
C ILE A 169 -3.02 -6.50 4.44
N MET A 170 -2.13 -6.29 3.46
CA MET A 170 -0.74 -6.70 3.52
C MET A 170 -0.01 -6.09 4.71
N HIS A 171 -0.12 -4.78 4.94
CA HIS A 171 0.48 -4.15 6.12
C HIS A 171 -0.17 -4.61 7.43
N ALA A 172 -1.49 -4.74 7.48
CA ALA A 172 -2.18 -5.21 8.68
C ALA A 172 -1.73 -6.62 9.12
N VAL A 173 -1.28 -7.46 8.19
CA VAL A 173 -0.80 -8.82 8.48
C VAL A 173 0.72 -8.89 8.66
N LEU A 174 1.50 -8.16 7.84
CA LEU A 174 2.96 -8.26 7.81
C LEU A 174 3.70 -7.20 8.63
N GLY A 175 3.01 -6.15 9.09
CA GLY A 175 3.60 -5.07 9.87
C GLY A 175 4.69 -4.30 9.12
N CYS A 176 4.46 -3.99 7.85
CA CYS A 176 5.48 -3.42 6.96
C CYS A 176 5.90 -2.01 7.39
N GLU A 177 7.21 -1.74 7.41
CA GLU A 177 7.73 -0.39 7.72
C GLU A 177 7.74 0.54 6.48
N LYS A 178 7.70 -0.03 5.27
CA LYS A 178 7.53 0.67 3.99
C LYS A 178 6.39 0.02 3.21
N VAL A 179 5.49 0.85 2.65
CA VAL A 179 4.36 0.40 1.85
C VAL A 179 4.38 1.12 0.50
N VAL A 180 4.52 0.35 -0.57
CA VAL A 180 4.50 0.82 -1.95
C VAL A 180 3.24 0.30 -2.63
N MET A 181 2.35 1.20 -3.02
CA MET A 181 1.21 0.90 -3.88
C MET A 181 1.63 1.02 -5.34
N LEU A 182 1.41 -0.02 -6.13
CA LEU A 182 1.87 -0.11 -7.52
C LEU A 182 0.69 -0.43 -8.44
N ASP A 183 0.44 0.41 -9.45
CA ASP A 183 -0.52 0.10 -10.49
C ASP A 183 -0.15 0.85 -11.78
N ILE A 184 -0.58 0.35 -12.94
CA ILE A 184 -0.50 1.10 -14.21
C ILE A 184 -1.56 2.21 -14.28
N ASP A 185 -2.61 2.07 -13.48
CA ASP A 185 -3.75 2.97 -13.40
C ASP A 185 -3.52 4.07 -12.35
N TRP A 186 -3.28 5.29 -12.83
CA TRP A 186 -3.08 6.44 -11.94
C TRP A 186 -4.33 6.77 -11.10
N ARG A 187 -5.55 6.36 -11.51
CA ARG A 187 -6.77 6.62 -10.74
C ARG A 187 -6.87 5.70 -9.52
N ILE A 188 -6.25 4.52 -9.56
CA ILE A 188 -6.04 3.69 -8.37
C ILE A 188 -5.09 4.39 -7.40
N MET A 189 -4.00 4.99 -7.90
CA MET A 189 -3.10 5.82 -7.05
C MET A 189 -3.82 7.03 -6.45
N ASP A 190 -4.71 7.68 -7.20
CA ASP A 190 -5.56 8.74 -6.66
C ASP A 190 -6.45 8.25 -5.51
N GLY A 191 -7.10 7.09 -5.68
CA GLY A 191 -7.86 6.47 -4.60
C GLY A 191 -6.99 6.18 -3.37
N HIS A 192 -5.76 5.69 -3.56
CA HIS A 192 -4.84 5.41 -2.45
C HIS A 192 -4.44 6.70 -1.72
N TYR A 193 -4.12 7.76 -2.45
CA TYR A 193 -3.83 9.07 -1.87
C TYR A 193 -5.00 9.57 -1.01
N GLN A 194 -6.24 9.44 -1.51
CA GLN A 194 -7.43 9.83 -0.77
C GLN A 194 -7.63 8.98 0.50
N LEU A 195 -7.42 7.66 0.44
CA LEU A 195 -7.47 6.78 1.61
C LEU A 195 -6.37 7.11 2.62
N LEU A 196 -5.13 7.30 2.19
CA LEU A 196 -4.01 7.72 3.05
C LEU A 196 -4.30 9.05 3.75
N THR A 197 -4.96 9.98 3.06
CA THR A 197 -5.43 11.23 3.67
C THR A 197 -6.47 10.97 4.77
N GLN A 198 -7.42 10.03 4.57
CA GLN A 198 -8.36 9.63 5.63
C GLN A 198 -7.62 9.02 6.84
N PHE A 199 -6.62 8.16 6.61
CA PHE A 199 -5.81 7.57 7.68
C PHE A 199 -4.99 8.60 8.47
N LYS A 200 -4.37 9.56 7.79
CA LYS A 200 -3.67 10.71 8.42
C LYS A 200 -4.62 11.51 9.30
N ASN A 201 -5.87 11.66 8.88
CA ASN A 201 -6.92 12.35 9.62
C ASN A 201 -7.62 11.46 10.68
N LYS A 202 -7.12 10.25 10.95
CA LYS A 202 -7.70 9.27 11.88
C LYS A 202 -9.16 8.92 11.58
N ALA A 203 -9.56 8.99 10.31
CA ALA A 203 -10.94 8.84 9.88
C ALA A 203 -11.32 7.38 9.53
N MET A 204 -10.49 6.40 9.91
CA MET A 204 -10.67 4.97 9.62
C MET A 204 -10.54 4.07 10.86
N THR A 205 -10.81 4.61 12.06
CA THR A 205 -10.53 3.92 13.34
C THR A 205 -11.48 2.76 13.65
N ASP A 206 -12.74 2.89 13.22
CA ASP A 206 -13.78 1.89 13.42
C ASP A 206 -14.78 1.89 12.27
N LYS A 207 -15.74 0.96 12.31
CA LYS A 207 -16.76 0.81 11.28
C LYS A 207 -17.54 2.10 11.01
N SER A 208 -17.93 2.85 12.04
CA SER A 208 -18.72 4.09 11.89
C SER A 208 -17.91 5.15 11.16
N MET A 209 -16.64 5.33 11.55
CA MET A 209 -15.75 6.28 10.87
C MET A 209 -15.47 5.85 9.42
N ILE A 210 -15.23 4.56 9.19
CA ILE A 210 -15.03 4.01 7.84
C ILE A 210 -16.27 4.26 6.97
N ASP A 211 -17.47 4.01 7.48
CA ASP A 211 -18.73 4.25 6.77
C ASP A 211 -18.95 5.73 6.44
N ALA A 212 -18.45 6.65 7.26
CA ALA A 212 -18.49 8.08 6.98
C ALA A 212 -17.37 8.55 6.02
N SER A 213 -16.27 7.80 5.93
CA SER A 213 -15.08 8.17 5.15
C SER A 213 -15.10 7.62 3.73
N ILE A 214 -15.52 6.37 3.54
CA ILE A 214 -15.56 5.75 2.21
C ILE A 214 -16.38 6.58 1.21
N PRO A 215 -17.61 7.05 1.52
CA PRO A 215 -18.41 7.85 0.58
C PRO A 215 -17.79 9.17 0.12
N LYS A 216 -16.74 9.65 0.79
CA LYS A 216 -16.03 10.88 0.42
C LYS A 216 -14.99 10.66 -0.69
N LEU A 217 -14.66 9.40 -0.99
CA LEU A 217 -13.71 9.09 -2.04
C LEU A 217 -14.30 9.46 -3.41
N LYS A 218 -13.52 10.16 -4.21
CA LYS A 218 -13.82 10.50 -5.60
C LYS A 218 -13.31 9.37 -6.49
N ILE A 219 -14.10 8.30 -6.62
CA ILE A 219 -13.81 7.19 -7.53
C ILE A 219 -14.80 7.18 -8.70
N GLY A 220 -14.32 6.74 -9.85
CA GLY A 220 -15.07 6.83 -11.09
C GLY A 220 -14.43 6.01 -12.20
N TRP A 221 -15.13 5.94 -13.33
CA TRP A 221 -14.80 5.05 -14.46
C TRP A 221 -14.58 3.60 -14.02
N ILE A 222 -15.43 3.13 -13.11
CA ILE A 222 -15.28 1.83 -12.44
C ILE A 222 -15.59 0.71 -13.43
N ALA A 223 -14.68 -0.26 -13.50
CA ALA A 223 -14.84 -1.49 -14.23
C ALA A 223 -16.15 -2.21 -13.87
N ARG A 224 -16.96 -2.54 -14.87
CA ARG A 224 -18.15 -3.37 -14.69
C ARG A 224 -18.02 -4.67 -15.47
N PHE A 225 -18.47 -5.77 -14.86
CA PHE A 225 -18.51 -7.10 -15.47
C PHE A 225 -19.93 -7.50 -15.93
N ASP A 226 -20.89 -6.58 -15.86
CA ASP A 226 -22.31 -6.81 -16.20
C ASP A 226 -22.70 -6.31 -17.60
N ASN A 227 -21.71 -6.08 -18.48
CA ASN A 227 -21.86 -5.53 -19.83
C ASN A 227 -22.52 -4.12 -19.91
N LYS A 228 -22.69 -3.43 -18.77
CA LYS A 228 -23.18 -2.05 -18.76
C LYS A 228 -22.03 -1.06 -18.98
N PRO A 229 -22.33 0.16 -19.47
CA PRO A 229 -21.33 1.21 -19.59
C PRO A 229 -20.64 1.50 -18.25
N MET A 230 -19.35 1.86 -18.31
CA MET A 230 -18.61 2.27 -17.11
C MET A 230 -19.30 3.44 -16.39
N GLU A 231 -19.32 3.37 -15.05
CA GLU A 231 -19.86 4.44 -14.21
C GLU A 231 -18.85 5.57 -14.09
N GLU A 232 -19.19 6.76 -14.59
CA GLU A 232 -18.28 7.91 -14.61
C GLU A 232 -17.91 8.40 -13.21
N SER A 233 -18.88 8.38 -12.29
CA SER A 233 -18.71 8.73 -10.88
C SER A 233 -19.71 7.93 -10.07
N VAL A 234 -19.32 7.53 -8.87
CA VAL A 234 -20.20 6.90 -7.89
C VAL A 234 -20.03 7.55 -6.53
N VAL A 235 -21.02 7.41 -5.65
CA VAL A 235 -20.81 7.58 -4.21
C VAL A 235 -20.41 6.22 -3.68
N PRO A 236 -19.11 5.98 -3.40
CA PRO A 236 -18.65 4.67 -3.03
C PRO A 236 -19.19 4.22 -1.67
N ALA A 237 -19.38 2.92 -1.56
CA ALA A 237 -19.65 2.23 -0.32
C ALA A 237 -18.68 1.04 -0.17
N MET A 238 -18.71 0.34 0.95
CA MET A 238 -17.78 -0.76 1.23
C MET A 238 -17.84 -1.87 0.16
N ASP A 239 -19.00 -2.06 -0.49
CA ASP A 239 -19.19 -3.00 -1.59
C ASP A 239 -18.54 -2.59 -2.91
N HIS A 240 -18.03 -1.36 -3.03
CA HIS A 240 -17.25 -0.90 -4.18
C HIS A 240 -15.78 -1.26 -4.04
N ILE A 241 -15.29 -1.39 -2.81
CA ILE A 241 -13.87 -1.67 -2.50
C ILE A 241 -13.66 -3.11 -2.01
N CYS A 242 -14.71 -3.78 -1.52
CA CYS A 242 -14.63 -5.12 -0.97
C CYS A 242 -15.85 -5.96 -1.38
N PHE A 243 -15.71 -7.30 -1.44
CA PHE A 243 -16.84 -8.17 -1.68
C PHE A 243 -17.83 -8.14 -0.50
N LYS A 244 -19.14 -8.16 -0.81
CA LYS A 244 -20.22 -8.08 0.19
C LYS A 244 -20.08 -9.10 1.33
N HIS A 245 -19.69 -10.34 1.01
CA HIS A 245 -19.53 -11.41 1.99
C HIS A 245 -18.22 -11.32 2.80
N ARG A 246 -17.35 -10.34 2.52
CA ARG A 246 -16.03 -10.12 3.16
C ARG A 246 -15.91 -8.76 3.84
N GLN A 247 -17.00 -8.00 3.89
CA GLN A 247 -16.96 -6.63 4.39
C GLN A 247 -16.47 -6.58 5.83
N LYS A 248 -16.86 -7.54 6.68
CA LYS A 248 -16.41 -7.62 8.07
C LYS A 248 -14.89 -7.60 8.16
N GLU A 249 -14.22 -8.48 7.43
CA GLU A 249 -12.76 -8.54 7.43
C GLU A 249 -12.13 -7.30 6.81
N CYS A 250 -12.74 -6.70 5.78
CA CYS A 250 -12.28 -5.44 5.23
C CYS A 250 -12.34 -4.28 6.25
N TYR A 251 -13.41 -4.18 7.06
CA TYR A 251 -13.47 -3.21 8.16
C TYR A 251 -12.38 -3.48 9.21
N GLU A 252 -12.16 -4.75 9.56
CA GLU A 252 -11.11 -5.15 10.50
C GLU A 252 -9.73 -4.72 9.98
N TYR A 253 -9.38 -5.04 8.73
CA TYR A 253 -8.08 -4.67 8.16
C TYR A 253 -7.87 -3.16 8.04
N LEU A 254 -8.90 -2.40 7.65
CA LEU A 254 -8.81 -0.94 7.60
C LEU A 254 -8.62 -0.35 9.00
N SER A 255 -9.35 -0.87 10.00
CA SER A 255 -9.22 -0.41 11.39
C SER A 255 -7.84 -0.78 11.97
N THR A 256 -7.34 -2.00 11.70
CA THR A 256 -5.99 -2.42 12.08
C THR A 256 -4.94 -1.54 11.41
N PHE A 257 -5.06 -1.27 10.11
CA PHE A 257 -4.16 -0.39 9.39
C PHE A 257 -4.17 1.03 9.98
N GLN A 258 -5.33 1.58 10.37
CA GLN A 258 -5.40 2.87 11.05
C GLN A 258 -4.62 2.87 12.37
N ASN A 259 -4.72 1.78 13.14
CA ASN A 259 -4.05 1.64 14.44
C ASN A 259 -2.53 1.45 14.29
N THR A 260 -2.07 0.86 13.19
CA THR A 260 -0.65 0.64 12.91
C THR A 260 -0.06 1.64 11.92
N PHE A 261 -0.84 2.64 11.49
CA PHE A 261 -0.45 3.60 10.46
C PHE A 261 0.87 4.33 10.76
N SER A 262 1.09 4.71 12.02
CA SER A 262 2.31 5.38 12.46
C SER A 262 3.55 4.50 12.45
N LEU A 263 3.41 3.18 12.28
CA LEU A 263 4.54 2.26 12.15
C LEU A 263 5.12 2.26 10.72
N VAL A 264 4.37 2.78 9.74
CA VAL A 264 4.86 2.96 8.38
C VAL A 264 5.65 4.25 8.29
N LYS A 265 6.93 4.12 7.92
CA LYS A 265 7.89 5.23 7.80
C LYS A 265 7.91 5.85 6.42
N GLU A 266 7.48 5.10 5.41
CA GLU A 266 7.48 5.53 4.02
C GLU A 266 6.31 4.92 3.26
N PHE A 267 5.58 5.79 2.56
CA PHE A 267 4.58 5.46 1.57
C PHE A 267 5.04 5.90 0.19
N GLU A 268 4.85 5.05 -0.81
CA GLU A 268 5.12 5.40 -2.19
C GLU A 268 3.95 4.95 -3.07
N LEU A 269 3.44 5.86 -3.91
CA LEU A 269 2.47 5.58 -4.95
C LEU A 269 3.24 5.49 -6.28
N GLN A 270 3.24 4.34 -6.94
CA GLN A 270 3.92 4.16 -8.22
C GLN A 270 2.91 3.91 -9.34
N VAL A 271 2.85 4.85 -10.29
CA VAL A 271 2.18 4.64 -11.57
C VAL A 271 3.17 4.01 -12.54
N SER A 272 3.10 2.68 -12.70
CA SER A 272 4.10 1.93 -13.45
C SER A 272 3.59 0.59 -13.96
N HIS A 273 4.11 0.18 -15.13
CA HIS A 273 4.15 -1.25 -15.46
C HIS A 273 5.04 -1.98 -14.47
N LEU A 274 4.78 -3.26 -14.18
CA LEU A 274 5.58 -4.01 -13.20
C LEU A 274 7.09 -3.97 -13.52
N HIS A 275 7.46 -4.17 -14.78
CA HIS A 275 8.86 -4.15 -15.25
C HIS A 275 9.49 -2.75 -15.23
N GLY A 276 8.68 -1.69 -15.14
CA GLY A 276 9.14 -0.31 -15.01
C GLY A 276 9.21 0.18 -13.56
N SER A 277 8.78 -0.63 -12.59
CA SER A 277 8.67 -0.24 -11.18
C SER A 277 10.04 -0.01 -10.55
N LYS A 278 10.09 0.95 -9.63
CA LYS A 278 11.32 1.27 -8.89
C LYS A 278 11.35 0.51 -7.58
N PHE A 279 12.31 -0.39 -7.44
CA PHE A 279 12.53 -1.15 -6.21
C PHE A 279 13.69 -0.53 -5.43
N ASN A 280 13.37 0.41 -4.54
CA ASN A 280 14.33 1.00 -3.62
C ASN A 280 14.25 0.27 -2.28
N PHE A 281 14.88 -0.92 -2.20
CA PHE A 281 14.85 -1.77 -1.02
C PHE A 281 15.79 -1.29 0.08
N ILE A 282 15.39 -1.48 1.33
CA ILE A 282 16.26 -1.26 2.49
C ILE A 282 17.07 -2.53 2.74
N LYS A 283 18.40 -2.41 2.76
CA LYS A 283 19.39 -3.52 2.74
C LYS A 283 19.20 -4.64 3.78
N GLU A 284 18.47 -4.40 4.86
CA GLU A 284 18.28 -5.35 5.98
C GLU A 284 16.86 -5.94 6.05
N ARG A 285 16.01 -5.60 5.09
CA ARG A 285 14.61 -6.01 5.09
C ARG A 285 14.34 -6.96 3.95
N MET A 286 13.30 -7.75 4.13
CA MET A 286 12.82 -8.66 3.10
C MET A 286 11.71 -7.96 2.30
N PRO A 287 11.93 -7.66 1.01
CA PRO A 287 10.85 -7.17 0.17
C PRO A 287 9.83 -8.28 -0.06
N VAL A 288 8.55 -7.93 0.05
CA VAL A 288 7.43 -8.80 -0.30
C VAL A 288 6.62 -8.07 -1.36
N ILE A 289 6.51 -8.66 -2.54
CA ILE A 289 5.89 -8.08 -3.73
C ILE A 289 4.65 -8.90 -4.05
N PHE A 290 3.48 -8.31 -3.86
CA PHE A 290 2.18 -8.93 -4.12
C PHE A 290 1.64 -8.51 -5.49
N LEU A 291 1.31 -9.51 -6.30
CA LEU A 291 0.90 -9.40 -7.70
C LEU A 291 -0.48 -10.03 -7.89
N SER A 292 -1.54 -9.22 -7.95
CA SER A 292 -2.89 -9.68 -8.29
C SER A 292 -3.04 -9.76 -9.81
N ASN A 293 -3.12 -10.97 -10.36
CA ASN A 293 -3.35 -11.22 -11.79
C ASN A 293 -2.45 -10.42 -12.76
N ALA A 294 -1.24 -10.08 -12.32
CA ALA A 294 -0.39 -9.12 -13.03
C ALA A 294 0.67 -9.81 -13.93
N ILE A 295 0.93 -11.11 -13.68
CA ILE A 295 1.91 -11.94 -14.42
C ILE A 295 1.18 -12.90 -15.37
N GLU A 296 0.47 -12.30 -16.33
CA GLU A 296 -0.17 -12.98 -17.46
C GLU A 296 0.27 -12.31 -18.75
N ASP A 297 0.37 -13.07 -19.86
CA ASP A 297 0.87 -12.58 -21.16
C ASP A 297 0.10 -11.36 -21.69
N LEU A 298 -1.15 -11.16 -21.23
CA LEU A 298 -1.95 -9.98 -21.54
C LEU A 298 -1.35 -8.66 -21.01
N TYR A 299 -0.70 -8.70 -19.85
CA TYR A 299 -0.20 -7.51 -19.15
C TYR A 299 1.33 -7.46 -19.08
N THR A 300 1.97 -8.63 -19.02
CA THR A 300 3.41 -8.76 -18.84
C THR A 300 3.93 -9.87 -19.75
N SER A 301 4.66 -9.47 -20.81
CA SER A 301 5.36 -10.42 -21.66
C SER A 301 6.47 -11.13 -20.90
N ARG A 302 7.01 -12.21 -21.48
CA ARG A 302 8.15 -12.93 -20.88
C ARG A 302 9.36 -12.01 -20.68
N ASP A 303 9.69 -11.18 -21.66
CA ASP A 303 10.85 -10.29 -21.58
C ASP A 303 10.66 -9.21 -20.51
N GLN A 304 9.44 -8.67 -20.41
CA GLN A 304 9.09 -7.74 -19.34
C GLN A 304 9.16 -8.41 -17.96
N PHE A 305 8.73 -9.66 -17.84
CA PHE A 305 8.87 -10.40 -16.61
C PHE A 305 10.35 -10.62 -16.23
N MET A 306 11.21 -10.95 -17.19
CA MET A 306 12.65 -11.06 -16.93
C MET A 306 13.26 -9.73 -16.51
N GLU A 307 12.87 -8.63 -17.16
CA GLU A 307 13.29 -7.28 -16.76
C GLU A 307 12.86 -6.95 -15.31
N LEU A 308 11.64 -7.33 -14.91
CA LEU A 308 11.18 -7.22 -13.52
C LEU A 308 12.10 -8.01 -12.57
N MET A 309 12.40 -9.27 -12.89
CA MET A 309 13.29 -10.10 -12.06
C MET A 309 14.70 -9.50 -11.96
N ASP A 310 15.28 -9.05 -13.08
CA ASP A 310 16.61 -8.42 -13.12
C ASP A 310 16.65 -7.14 -12.29
N ARG A 311 15.63 -6.28 -12.41
CA ARG A 311 15.53 -5.05 -11.61
C ARG A 311 15.42 -5.34 -10.12
N THR A 312 14.57 -6.30 -9.74
CA THR A 312 14.46 -6.74 -8.35
C THR A 312 15.78 -7.30 -7.84
N ALA A 313 16.45 -8.17 -8.61
CA ALA A 313 17.74 -8.73 -8.26
C ALA A 313 18.82 -7.66 -8.08
N ASN A 314 18.89 -6.67 -8.98
CA ASN A 314 19.88 -5.60 -8.93
C ASN A 314 19.65 -4.60 -7.80
N ALA A 315 18.42 -4.51 -7.29
CA ALA A 315 18.10 -3.73 -6.10
C ALA A 315 18.45 -4.42 -4.78
N LEU A 316 18.75 -5.73 -4.81
CA LEU A 316 19.07 -6.53 -3.63
C LEU A 316 20.59 -6.64 -3.41
N PRO A 317 21.05 -6.60 -2.14
CA PRO A 317 22.38 -7.08 -1.79
C PRO A 317 22.62 -8.54 -2.21
N ALA A 318 23.88 -8.89 -2.52
CA ALA A 318 24.23 -10.28 -2.76
C ALA A 318 23.91 -11.16 -1.54
N GLY A 319 23.25 -12.31 -1.78
CA GLY A 319 22.84 -13.24 -0.74
C GLY A 319 21.50 -12.91 -0.05
N SER A 320 20.87 -11.78 -0.34
CA SER A 320 19.51 -11.48 0.15
C SER A 320 18.44 -11.98 -0.81
N SER A 321 17.20 -11.96 -0.32
CA SER A 321 16.04 -12.44 -1.05
C SER A 321 14.91 -11.43 -1.09
N ALA A 322 14.08 -11.52 -2.14
CA ALA A 322 12.75 -10.93 -2.20
C ALA A 322 11.70 -12.03 -2.40
N LEU A 323 10.51 -11.84 -1.82
CA LEU A 323 9.37 -12.71 -2.00
C LEU A 323 8.40 -12.11 -3.02
N PHE A 324 7.93 -12.94 -3.94
CA PHE A 324 6.83 -12.64 -4.82
C PHE A 324 5.63 -13.50 -4.44
N ILE A 325 4.48 -12.87 -4.30
CA ILE A 325 3.19 -13.54 -4.14
C ILE A 325 2.39 -13.28 -5.40
N HIS A 326 2.05 -14.34 -6.14
CA HIS A 326 1.09 -14.24 -7.24
C HIS A 326 -0.26 -14.76 -6.77
N HIS A 327 -1.28 -13.92 -6.83
CA HIS A 327 -2.65 -14.27 -6.49
C HIS A 327 -3.55 -14.30 -7.72
N THR A 328 -4.43 -15.30 -7.77
CA THR A 328 -5.35 -15.50 -8.88
C THR A 328 -6.63 -14.69 -8.68
N ALA A 329 -6.92 -13.76 -9.59
CA ALA A 329 -8.11 -12.92 -9.47
C ALA A 329 -9.42 -13.73 -9.40
N GLY A 330 -10.28 -13.35 -8.46
CA GLY A 330 -11.59 -13.97 -8.25
C GLY A 330 -11.52 -15.36 -7.64
N ARG A 331 -10.37 -15.81 -7.13
CA ARG A 331 -10.19 -17.15 -6.56
C ARG A 331 -9.24 -17.15 -5.37
N PRO A 332 -9.20 -18.22 -4.56
CA PRO A 332 -8.30 -18.28 -3.40
C PRO A 332 -6.91 -18.83 -3.70
N GLN A 333 -6.61 -19.24 -4.95
CA GLN A 333 -5.31 -19.84 -5.27
C GLN A 333 -4.20 -18.80 -5.41
N PHE A 334 -3.07 -19.09 -4.78
CA PHE A 334 -1.88 -18.26 -4.81
C PHE A 334 -0.60 -19.11 -4.86
N GLY A 335 0.52 -18.45 -5.14
CA GLY A 335 1.84 -19.06 -5.02
C GLY A 335 2.85 -18.07 -4.47
N ILE A 336 3.84 -18.60 -3.75
CA ILE A 336 4.93 -17.83 -3.16
C ILE A 336 6.22 -18.27 -3.83
N TYR A 337 6.95 -17.29 -4.34
CA TYR A 337 8.23 -17.45 -5.00
C TYR A 337 9.29 -16.63 -4.29
N GLU A 338 10.48 -17.17 -4.15
CA GLU A 338 11.62 -16.48 -3.57
C GLU A 338 12.65 -16.22 -4.68
N LEU A 339 12.97 -14.94 -4.90
CA LEU A 339 14.11 -14.53 -5.70
C LEU A 339 15.32 -14.40 -4.76
N VAL A 340 16.35 -15.21 -5.00
CA VAL A 340 17.61 -15.17 -4.25
C VAL A 340 18.68 -14.50 -5.11
N LYS A 341 19.17 -13.34 -4.68
CA LYS A 341 20.24 -12.62 -5.37
C LYS A 341 21.58 -13.35 -5.17
N LYS A 342 22.24 -13.69 -6.26
CA LYS A 342 23.65 -14.14 -6.29
C LYS A 342 24.55 -12.97 -6.67
N VAL A 343 25.87 -13.20 -6.71
CA VAL A 343 26.85 -12.14 -7.06
C VAL A 343 26.53 -11.53 -8.43
N ASP A 344 26.49 -12.36 -9.48
CA ASP A 344 26.28 -11.90 -10.87
C ASP A 344 24.98 -12.40 -11.50
N SER A 345 24.10 -12.99 -10.70
CA SER A 345 22.85 -13.61 -11.19
C SER A 345 21.78 -13.65 -10.11
N PHE A 346 20.65 -14.29 -10.40
CA PHE A 346 19.64 -14.61 -9.40
C PHE A 346 19.09 -16.02 -9.65
N GLU A 347 18.42 -16.56 -8.64
CA GLU A 347 17.66 -17.80 -8.73
C GLU A 347 16.23 -17.56 -8.27
N ILE A 348 15.27 -18.21 -8.91
CA ILE A 348 13.89 -18.25 -8.44
C ILE A 348 13.60 -19.63 -7.87
N LEU A 349 13.06 -19.66 -6.65
CA LEU A 349 12.56 -20.86 -5.98
C LEU A 349 11.05 -20.72 -5.81
N THR A 350 10.31 -21.78 -6.09
CA THR A 350 8.89 -21.84 -5.69
C THR A 350 8.82 -22.42 -4.30
N ILE A 351 8.32 -21.64 -3.34
CA ILE A 351 8.15 -22.05 -1.94
C ILE A 351 6.90 -22.92 -1.81
N CYS A 352 5.79 -22.45 -2.37
CA CYS A 352 4.56 -23.22 -2.53
C CYS A 352 3.77 -22.69 -3.73
N LYS A 353 2.89 -23.52 -4.30
CA LYS A 353 2.00 -23.10 -5.38
C LYS A 353 0.72 -23.91 -5.44
N ASP A 354 -0.41 -23.22 -5.43
CA ASP A 354 -1.69 -23.85 -5.78
C ASP A 354 -1.85 -23.99 -7.32
N PRO A 355 -2.73 -24.89 -7.80
CA PRO A 355 -3.07 -24.95 -9.22
C PRO A 355 -3.86 -23.70 -9.65
N TYR A 356 -3.25 -22.83 -10.44
CA TYR A 356 -3.89 -21.60 -10.91
C TYR A 356 -4.97 -21.87 -11.94
N MET A 357 -6.07 -21.12 -11.84
CA MET A 357 -7.24 -21.19 -12.72
C MET A 357 -7.61 -19.79 -13.15
N SER A 358 -7.93 -19.57 -14.42
CA SER A 358 -8.32 -18.27 -14.96
C SER A 358 -9.47 -17.65 -14.15
N SER A 359 -9.61 -16.32 -14.21
CA SER A 359 -10.69 -15.61 -13.51
C SER A 359 -12.06 -16.29 -13.77
N PRO A 360 -13.01 -16.28 -12.82
CA PRO A 360 -14.30 -16.96 -12.98
C PRO A 360 -15.26 -16.26 -13.98
N VAL A 361 -14.72 -15.45 -14.90
CA VAL A 361 -15.46 -14.80 -15.98
C VAL A 361 -15.36 -15.68 -17.22
N GLY A 362 -16.45 -16.39 -17.54
CA GLY A 362 -16.50 -17.35 -18.64
C GLY A 362 -16.03 -18.75 -18.24
N GLU A 363 -15.49 -19.51 -19.20
CA GLU A 363 -14.99 -20.86 -18.95
C GLU A 363 -13.66 -20.82 -18.19
N ALA A 364 -13.63 -21.49 -17.04
CA ALA A 364 -12.44 -21.59 -16.21
C ALA A 364 -11.43 -22.56 -16.83
N TYR A 365 -10.18 -22.12 -17.01
CA TYR A 365 -9.11 -22.96 -17.53
C TYR A 365 -7.85 -22.85 -16.66
N PRO A 366 -7.05 -23.92 -16.53
CA PRO A 366 -5.79 -23.86 -15.81
C PRO A 366 -4.78 -23.02 -16.59
N TYR A 367 -3.93 -22.26 -15.87
CA TYR A 367 -2.84 -21.51 -16.49
C TYR A 367 -1.54 -21.61 -15.69
N ARG A 368 -0.44 -21.15 -16.30
CA ARG A 368 0.87 -21.03 -15.68
C ARG A 368 1.36 -19.60 -15.84
N THR A 369 2.08 -19.09 -14.86
CA THR A 369 2.74 -17.79 -14.96
C THR A 369 4.14 -17.94 -15.55
N HIS A 370 4.85 -16.82 -15.68
CA HIS A 370 6.26 -16.85 -16.08
C HIS A 370 7.20 -17.40 -15.00
N PHE A 371 6.78 -17.42 -13.73
CA PHE A 371 7.59 -18.02 -12.65
C PHE A 371 7.85 -19.50 -12.90
N GLU A 372 6.84 -20.27 -13.32
CA GLU A 372 6.98 -21.71 -13.59
C GLU A 372 7.94 -22.04 -14.74
N LYS A 373 8.29 -21.05 -15.57
CA LYS A 373 9.24 -21.23 -16.68
C LYS A 373 10.70 -21.09 -16.22
N ILE A 374 10.96 -20.45 -15.08
CA ILE A 374 12.32 -20.09 -14.63
C ILE A 374 12.67 -20.59 -13.22
N THR A 375 11.68 -21.05 -12.45
CA THR A 375 11.90 -21.59 -11.09
C THR A 375 12.75 -22.87 -11.12
N LYS A 376 13.61 -23.04 -10.11
CA LYS A 376 14.39 -24.28 -9.90
C LYS A 376 13.59 -25.38 -9.19
N THR A 377 12.49 -25.03 -8.51
CA THR A 377 11.67 -26.01 -7.78
C THR A 377 10.77 -26.78 -8.75
N LYS A 378 10.98 -28.10 -8.89
CA LYS A 378 10.17 -28.93 -9.81
C LYS A 378 8.78 -29.29 -9.26
N ASN A 379 8.69 -29.62 -7.97
CA ASN A 379 7.47 -30.11 -7.32
C ASN A 379 7.21 -29.35 -6.01
N PRO A 380 6.80 -28.07 -6.06
CA PRO A 380 6.50 -27.31 -4.86
C PRO A 380 5.25 -27.86 -4.16
N PRO A 381 5.17 -27.77 -2.81
CA PRO A 381 3.94 -28.08 -2.08
C PRO A 381 2.81 -27.09 -2.44
N GLN A 382 1.56 -27.47 -2.21
CA GLN A 382 0.41 -26.56 -2.36
C GLN A 382 0.36 -25.55 -1.20
N CYS A 383 0.12 -24.28 -1.51
CA CYS A 383 0.06 -23.24 -0.49
C CYS A 383 -1.16 -23.41 0.41
N SER A 384 -2.33 -23.68 -0.17
CA SER A 384 -3.58 -23.92 0.54
C SER A 384 -3.52 -25.08 1.54
N ASN A 385 -2.62 -26.04 1.33
CA ASN A 385 -2.40 -27.20 2.20
C ASN A 385 -1.17 -27.08 3.10
N HIS A 386 -0.53 -25.90 3.12
CA HIS A 386 0.69 -25.71 3.90
C HIS A 386 0.43 -25.94 5.40
N PRO A 387 1.25 -26.73 6.11
CA PRO A 387 1.01 -27.07 7.53
C PRO A 387 0.84 -25.82 8.42
N LEU A 388 1.62 -24.78 8.14
CA LEU A 388 1.55 -23.51 8.87
C LEU A 388 0.20 -22.78 8.73
N LEU A 389 -0.69 -23.15 7.81
CA LEU A 389 -2.03 -22.54 7.71
C LEU A 389 -3.12 -23.28 8.50
N LYS A 390 -2.81 -24.47 9.03
CA LYS A 390 -3.78 -25.29 9.79
C LYS A 390 -3.79 -25.00 11.30
N GLU A 391 -2.80 -24.24 11.76
CA GLU A 391 -2.66 -23.69 13.11
C GLU A 391 -3.12 -22.24 13.14
#